data_AF-A0A831K8D0-F1
#
_entry.id   AF-A0A831K8D0-F1
#
_cell.length_a   1.000
_cell.length_b   1.000
_cell.length_c   1.000
_cell.angle_alpha   90.00
_cell.angle_beta   90.00
_cell.angle_gamma   90.00
#
_symmetry.space_group_name_H-M   'P 1'
#
loop_
_entity.id
_entity.type
_entity.pdbx_description
1 polymer ?
#
loop_
_entity_poly.entity_id
_entity_poly.type
_entity_poly.pdbx_seq_one_letter_code
_entity_poly.pdbx_strand_id
1 'polypeptide(L)'
;MNGEYSENALAGFYRDLIEIMFEDPKLYVEELKVGTKRLTSKVKVGYVNKYLGYLKVLPRFVWLSRTIHRITSVIIRKMKERGFKVEEQVEIERPEDLVDAVRRFLELVINTTINRNKFALLAWTLRKITERYLIVAHPDISAELLKFLEVEVLRDFGKEGYKVYGYRDFFSQYYYDERNLRICANGVPCGYYYAKNSWYAKHYGKPTTIGGALCRLTEAAFTYIKDDRSMLDRWFRGVQDEEHRYIERVLESLEKMGWEEPEYVKDIYAYIKDLKKGSLGSSYGSPFKFLIVEESGVIRRCKQWIYGRSYADSGIEQRKFSRYLNIYSLLDTLSPAMFLGLFDVAFGEDSTILLVRRE
;
A
#
# COMPACT_ATOMS: atom_id res chain seq x y z
N MET A 1 42.69 3.46 -1.75
CA MET A 1 41.49 3.90 -1.00
C MET A 1 41.86 4.14 0.45
N ASN A 2 41.18 5.03 1.18
CA ASN A 2 41.46 5.43 2.58
C ASN A 2 40.39 4.94 3.58
N GLY A 3 39.50 4.03 3.15
CA GLY A 3 38.38 3.53 3.96
C GLY A 3 37.20 4.50 4.10
N GLU A 4 37.25 5.67 3.46
CA GLU A 4 36.10 6.57 3.39
C GLU A 4 35.27 6.25 2.14
N TYR A 5 33.95 6.23 2.29
CA TYR A 5 33.05 6.09 1.16
C TYR A 5 33.07 7.41 0.38
N SER A 6 33.78 7.43 -0.76
CA SER A 6 33.65 8.55 -1.69
C SER A 6 32.19 8.69 -2.15
N GLU A 7 31.81 9.89 -2.55
CA GLU A 7 30.50 10.13 -3.15
C GLU A 7 30.30 9.16 -4.33
N ASN A 8 29.13 8.50 -4.38
CA ASN A 8 28.78 7.50 -5.40
C ASN A 8 29.67 6.24 -5.47
N ALA A 9 30.45 5.94 -4.42
CA ALA A 9 31.17 4.67 -4.36
C ALA A 9 30.21 3.48 -4.38
N LEU A 10 30.56 2.41 -5.11
CA LEU A 10 29.79 1.16 -5.14
C LEU A 10 29.54 0.63 -3.72
N ALA A 11 30.55 0.62 -2.86
CA ALA A 11 30.39 0.20 -1.47
C ALA A 11 29.38 1.07 -0.69
N GLY A 12 29.22 2.35 -1.05
CA GLY A 12 28.20 3.24 -0.50
C GLY A 12 26.80 2.87 -0.99
N PHE A 13 26.66 2.44 -2.25
CA PHE A 13 25.41 1.91 -2.79
C PHE A 13 24.98 0.63 -2.06
N TYR A 14 25.88 -0.32 -1.85
CA TYR A 14 25.61 -1.54 -1.08
C TYR A 14 25.16 -1.23 0.36
N ARG A 15 25.85 -0.30 1.01
CA ARG A 15 25.49 0.17 2.36
C ARG A 15 24.10 0.79 2.39
N ASP A 16 23.77 1.65 1.43
CA ASP A 16 22.50 2.37 1.46
C ASP A 16 21.32 1.48 1.03
N LEU A 17 21.53 0.55 0.11
CA LEU A 17 20.48 -0.29 -0.47
C LEU A 17 20.18 -1.55 0.36
N ILE A 18 21.23 -2.31 0.67
CA ILE A 18 21.11 -3.63 1.34
C ILE A 18 21.67 -3.63 2.76
N GLU A 19 22.14 -2.47 3.24
CA GLU A 19 22.65 -2.27 4.60
C GLU A 19 23.81 -3.19 4.98
N ILE A 20 24.60 -3.62 3.99
CA ILE A 20 25.83 -4.37 4.22
C ILE A 20 27.00 -3.40 4.26
N MET A 21 27.76 -3.41 5.36
CA MET A 21 28.95 -2.56 5.52
C MET A 21 30.00 -3.21 6.42
N PHE A 22 31.25 -2.78 6.30
CA PHE A 22 32.28 -3.15 7.27
C PHE A 22 32.06 -2.37 8.57
N GLU A 23 32.32 -3.00 9.73
CA GLU A 23 32.26 -2.32 11.04
C GLU A 23 33.29 -1.19 11.11
N ASP A 24 34.49 -1.45 10.58
CA ASP A 24 35.56 -0.47 10.44
C ASP A 24 36.17 -0.58 9.01
N PRO A 25 35.63 0.18 8.04
CA PRO A 25 36.14 0.18 6.67
C PRO A 25 37.57 0.70 6.56
N LYS A 26 38.04 1.55 7.49
CA LYS A 26 39.41 2.07 7.50
C LYS A 26 40.39 0.98 7.92
N LEU A 27 40.06 0.26 8.99
CA LEU A 27 40.82 -0.91 9.43
C LEU A 27 40.91 -1.96 8.32
N TYR A 28 39.79 -2.31 7.68
CA TYR A 28 39.78 -3.27 6.56
C TYR A 28 40.77 -2.89 5.45
N VAL A 29 40.78 -1.63 5.05
CA VAL A 29 41.68 -1.13 3.99
C VAL A 29 43.14 -1.19 4.43
N GLU A 30 43.46 -0.85 5.69
CA GLU A 30 44.81 -0.98 6.21
C GLU A 30 45.25 -2.45 6.29
N GLU A 31 44.40 -3.36 6.79
CA GLU A 31 44.67 -4.80 6.85
C GLU A 31 44.97 -5.43 5.47
N LEU A 32 44.28 -4.97 4.43
CA LEU A 32 44.56 -5.37 3.05
C LEU A 32 45.93 -4.87 2.56
N LYS A 33 46.31 -3.63 2.87
CA LYS A 33 47.60 -3.05 2.47
C LYS A 33 48.78 -3.83 3.07
N VAL A 34 48.65 -4.31 4.30
CA VAL A 34 49.69 -5.13 4.97
C VAL A 34 49.70 -6.59 4.49
N GLY A 35 48.80 -6.99 3.58
CA GLY A 35 48.77 -8.35 3.02
C GLY A 35 48.30 -9.41 4.01
N THR A 36 47.51 -9.02 5.02
CA THR A 36 47.08 -9.91 6.09
C THR A 36 46.15 -10.99 5.55
N LYS A 37 46.52 -12.27 5.70
CA LYS A 37 45.68 -13.40 5.23
C LYS A 37 44.39 -13.57 6.04
N ARG A 38 44.32 -13.00 7.24
CA ARG A 38 43.18 -13.11 8.16
C ARG A 38 42.75 -11.71 8.59
N LEU A 39 41.67 -11.25 7.99
CA LEU A 39 41.08 -9.94 8.28
C LEU A 39 40.35 -9.98 9.62
N THR A 40 40.59 -9.00 10.49
CA THR A 40 39.87 -8.85 11.76
C THR A 40 38.65 -7.94 11.63
N SER A 41 38.62 -7.08 10.60
CA SER A 41 37.43 -6.29 10.29
C SER A 41 36.23 -7.21 10.02
N LYS A 42 35.13 -6.99 10.75
CA LYS A 42 33.91 -7.77 10.56
C LYS A 42 32.99 -7.08 9.56
N VAL A 43 32.27 -7.89 8.79
CA VAL A 43 31.13 -7.42 8.00
C VAL A 43 29.93 -7.35 8.92
N LYS A 44 29.31 -6.18 9.00
CA LYS A 44 28.04 -5.96 9.67
C LYS A 44 26.93 -5.91 8.63
N VAL A 45 25.93 -6.74 8.84
CA VAL A 45 24.61 -6.55 8.21
C VAL A 45 23.84 -5.64 9.14
N GLY A 46 23.62 -4.41 8.71
CA GLY A 46 22.71 -3.47 9.34
C GLY A 46 21.31 -4.11 9.38
N TYR A 47 20.84 -4.40 10.58
CA TYR A 47 19.42 -4.52 10.82
C TYR A 47 18.96 -3.14 11.28
N VAL A 48 17.96 -2.56 10.61
CA VAL A 48 17.36 -1.30 11.04
C VAL A 48 16.71 -1.51 12.41
N ASN A 49 17.43 -1.13 13.47
CA ASN A 49 16.93 -1.12 14.83
C ASN A 49 16.48 0.31 15.18
N LYS A 50 15.56 0.90 14.38
CA LYS A 50 15.30 2.35 14.49
C LYS A 50 14.20 2.78 15.44
N TYR A 51 13.33 1.90 15.96
CA TYR A 51 12.24 2.40 16.82
C TYR A 51 11.83 1.52 18.00
N LEU A 52 12.13 0.21 18.00
CA LEU A 52 11.77 -0.69 19.09
C LEU A 52 12.85 -1.76 19.16
N GLY A 53 13.70 -1.74 20.20
CA GLY A 53 14.94 -2.53 20.37
C GLY A 53 14.84 -4.07 20.28
N TYR A 54 13.76 -4.61 19.73
CA TYR A 54 13.40 -6.04 19.75
C TYR A 54 13.03 -6.61 18.37
N LEU A 55 13.01 -5.81 17.29
CA LEU A 55 12.62 -6.31 15.95
C LEU A 55 13.76 -6.14 14.95
N LYS A 56 14.35 -7.27 14.53
CA LYS A 56 15.23 -7.33 13.36
C LYS A 56 14.39 -7.09 12.11
N VAL A 57 14.41 -5.86 11.59
CA VAL A 57 13.75 -5.52 10.31
C VAL A 57 14.76 -5.73 9.19
N LEU A 58 14.32 -6.36 8.09
CA LEU A 58 15.13 -6.52 6.89
C LEU A 58 15.46 -5.14 6.29
N PRO A 59 16.61 -5.00 5.60
CA PRO A 59 16.88 -3.81 4.79
C PRO A 59 15.70 -3.54 3.85
N ARG A 60 15.31 -2.29 3.67
CA ARG A 60 14.04 -1.94 3.00
C ARG A 60 13.99 -2.43 1.56
N PHE A 61 15.08 -2.35 0.81
CA PHE A 61 15.15 -2.92 -0.54
C PHE A 61 14.98 -4.45 -0.54
N VAL A 62 15.55 -5.15 0.44
CA VAL A 62 15.39 -6.60 0.62
C VAL A 62 13.94 -6.95 0.97
N TRP A 63 13.29 -6.12 1.78
CA TRP A 63 11.87 -6.25 2.06
C TRP A 63 11.02 -6.04 0.81
N LEU A 64 11.30 -5.01 0.00
CA LEU A 64 10.60 -4.76 -1.26
C LEU A 64 10.78 -5.95 -2.21
N SER A 65 12.01 -6.37 -2.48
CA SER A 65 12.30 -7.42 -3.45
C SER A 65 11.62 -8.74 -3.08
N ARG A 66 11.63 -9.10 -1.78
CA ARG A 66 10.87 -10.25 -1.26
C ARG A 66 9.37 -10.07 -1.38
N THR A 67 8.86 -8.86 -1.14
CA THR A 67 7.43 -8.55 -1.26
C THR A 67 6.96 -8.66 -2.69
N ILE A 68 7.69 -8.04 -3.63
CA ILE A 68 7.43 -8.11 -5.07
C ILE A 68 7.50 -9.57 -5.52
N HIS A 69 8.57 -10.30 -5.21
CA HIS A 69 8.72 -11.71 -5.55
C HIS A 69 7.54 -12.56 -5.04
N ARG A 70 7.14 -12.38 -3.78
CA ARG A 70 6.01 -13.11 -3.19
C ARG A 70 4.71 -12.85 -3.96
N ILE A 71 4.47 -11.60 -4.35
CA ILE A 71 3.24 -11.21 -5.07
C ILE A 71 3.29 -11.70 -6.53
N THR A 72 4.40 -11.46 -7.24
CA THR A 72 4.56 -11.88 -8.64
C THR A 72 4.55 -13.39 -8.79
N SER A 73 5.06 -14.14 -7.81
CA SER A 73 4.99 -15.61 -7.82
C SER A 73 3.55 -16.13 -7.88
N VAL A 74 2.59 -15.44 -7.24
CA VAL A 74 1.17 -15.79 -7.33
C VAL A 74 0.65 -15.57 -8.73
N ILE A 75 0.98 -14.42 -9.35
CA ILE A 75 0.59 -14.08 -10.72
C ILE A 75 1.19 -15.10 -11.68
N ILE A 76 2.51 -15.31 -11.63
CA ILE A 76 3.23 -16.25 -12.52
C ILE A 76 2.64 -17.65 -12.43
N ARG A 77 2.42 -18.16 -11.21
CA ARG A 77 1.78 -19.48 -11.03
C ARG A 77 0.41 -19.54 -11.71
N LYS A 78 -0.44 -18.55 -11.47
CA LYS A 78 -1.79 -18.47 -12.06
C LYS A 78 -1.79 -18.25 -13.57
N MET A 79 -0.75 -17.62 -14.11
CA MET A 79 -0.55 -17.46 -15.55
C MET A 79 -0.12 -18.79 -16.17
N LYS A 80 0.84 -19.49 -15.56
CA LYS A 80 1.27 -20.84 -15.97
C LYS A 80 0.08 -21.84 -15.94
N GLU A 81 -0.74 -21.82 -14.89
CA GLU A 81 -1.98 -22.61 -14.78
C GLU A 81 -2.99 -22.35 -15.91
N ARG A 82 -2.94 -21.16 -16.53
CA ARG A 82 -3.78 -20.77 -17.68
C ARG A 82 -3.07 -20.95 -19.03
N GLY A 83 -1.94 -21.64 -19.07
CA GLY A 83 -1.21 -21.97 -20.30
C GLY A 83 -0.30 -20.86 -20.83
N PHE A 84 -0.10 -19.77 -20.08
CA PHE A 84 0.86 -18.74 -20.47
C PHE A 84 2.29 -19.19 -20.22
N LYS A 85 3.16 -18.97 -21.20
CA LYS A 85 4.62 -19.10 -21.01
C LYS A 85 5.14 -17.86 -20.31
N VAL A 86 5.92 -18.07 -19.26
CA VAL A 86 6.61 -17.01 -18.52
C VAL A 86 8.10 -17.30 -18.62
N GLU A 87 8.86 -16.38 -19.18
CA GLU A 87 10.32 -16.49 -19.28
C GLU A 87 10.98 -16.36 -17.90
N GLU A 88 12.07 -17.10 -17.71
CA GLU A 88 12.80 -17.15 -16.44
C GLU A 88 14.00 -16.20 -16.40
N GLN A 89 14.58 -16.10 -15.20
CA GLN A 89 15.29 -14.95 -14.64
C GLN A 89 16.60 -14.54 -15.34
N VAL A 90 16.95 -13.26 -15.18
CA VAL A 90 18.30 -12.75 -15.42
C VAL A 90 19.16 -12.99 -14.18
N GLU A 91 20.25 -13.73 -14.32
CA GLU A 91 21.27 -13.85 -13.28
C GLU A 91 22.21 -12.63 -13.28
N ILE A 92 22.67 -12.23 -12.09
CA ILE A 92 23.67 -11.18 -11.94
C ILE A 92 25.03 -11.87 -11.78
N GLU A 93 25.88 -11.80 -12.80
CA GLU A 93 27.17 -12.49 -12.80
C GLU A 93 28.27 -11.69 -12.08
N ARG A 94 28.19 -10.34 -12.10
CA ARG A 94 29.21 -9.48 -11.49
C ARG A 94 28.61 -8.46 -10.51
N PRO A 95 29.31 -8.11 -9.41
CA PRO A 95 28.85 -7.13 -8.43
C PRO A 95 28.50 -5.76 -9.03
N GLU A 96 29.25 -5.32 -10.04
CA GLU A 96 29.05 -4.04 -10.71
C GLU A 96 27.71 -3.98 -11.45
N ASP A 97 27.24 -5.13 -11.95
CA ASP A 97 25.97 -5.26 -12.65
C ASP A 97 24.77 -5.12 -11.70
N LEU A 98 24.98 -5.15 -10.37
CA LEU A 98 23.92 -5.00 -9.38
C LEU A 98 23.23 -3.63 -9.49
N VAL A 99 23.98 -2.55 -9.73
CA VAL A 99 23.40 -1.20 -9.82
C VAL A 99 22.38 -1.14 -10.96
N ASP A 100 22.75 -1.67 -12.12
CA ASP A 100 21.89 -1.70 -13.30
C ASP A 100 20.75 -2.73 -13.15
N ALA A 101 20.98 -3.85 -12.48
CA ALA A 101 19.91 -4.80 -12.14
C ALA A 101 18.88 -4.18 -11.20
N VAL A 102 19.30 -3.44 -10.17
CA VAL A 102 18.42 -2.72 -9.25
C VAL A 102 17.68 -1.61 -9.99
N ARG A 103 18.36 -0.84 -10.85
CA ARG A 103 17.71 0.19 -11.69
C ARG A 103 16.59 -0.42 -12.53
N ARG A 104 16.90 -1.47 -13.31
CA ARG A 104 15.92 -2.17 -14.14
C ARG A 104 14.77 -2.75 -13.32
N PHE A 105 15.07 -3.33 -12.16
CA PHE A 105 14.06 -3.83 -11.23
C PHE A 105 13.10 -2.72 -10.78
N LEU A 106 13.64 -1.58 -10.34
CA LEU A 106 12.83 -0.44 -9.90
C LEU A 106 12.01 0.16 -11.05
N GLU A 107 12.59 0.28 -12.23
CA GLU A 107 11.88 0.72 -13.44
C GLU A 107 10.73 -0.22 -13.79
N LEU A 108 10.94 -1.54 -13.73
CA LEU A 108 9.88 -2.53 -13.94
C LEU A 108 8.77 -2.40 -12.90
N VAL A 109 9.13 -2.29 -11.62
CA VAL A 109 8.18 -2.09 -10.52
C VAL A 109 7.34 -0.82 -10.76
N ILE A 110 7.98 0.30 -11.06
CA ILE A 110 7.30 1.58 -11.35
C ILE A 110 6.41 1.46 -12.60
N ASN A 111 6.91 0.82 -13.66
CA ASN A 111 6.15 0.62 -14.89
C ASN A 111 4.97 -0.34 -14.72
N THR A 112 4.90 -1.12 -13.63
CA THR A 112 3.73 -1.94 -13.29
C THR A 112 2.68 -1.21 -12.46
N THR A 113 2.93 0.04 -12.04
CA THR A 113 1.97 0.82 -11.26
C THR A 113 0.84 1.40 -12.12
N ILE A 114 -0.25 1.78 -11.47
CA ILE A 114 -1.47 2.33 -12.08
C ILE A 114 -1.24 3.61 -12.89
N ASN A 115 -0.15 4.34 -12.64
CA ASN A 115 0.18 5.56 -13.36
C ASN A 115 0.73 5.30 -14.76
N ARG A 116 1.32 4.12 -14.97
CA ARG A 116 2.07 3.79 -16.21
C ARG A 116 1.50 2.60 -16.94
N ASN A 117 0.71 1.77 -16.25
CA ASN A 117 0.13 0.56 -16.81
C ASN A 117 -1.40 0.61 -16.78
N LYS A 118 -2.02 0.67 -17.96
CA LYS A 118 -3.48 0.68 -18.11
C LYS A 118 -4.15 -0.58 -17.55
N PHE A 119 -3.49 -1.73 -17.63
CA PHE A 119 -3.99 -2.97 -17.07
C PHE A 119 -3.95 -2.97 -15.54
N ALA A 120 -2.89 -2.41 -14.95
CA ALA A 120 -2.84 -2.18 -13.51
C ALA A 120 -3.91 -1.17 -13.07
N LEU A 121 -4.10 -0.08 -13.81
CA LEU A 121 -5.17 0.89 -13.55
C LEU A 121 -6.56 0.23 -13.63
N LEU A 122 -6.80 -0.61 -14.64
CA LEU A 122 -8.05 -1.36 -14.73
C LEU A 122 -8.26 -2.23 -13.49
N ALA A 123 -7.28 -3.07 -13.14
CA ALA A 123 -7.36 -3.90 -11.94
C ALA A 123 -7.62 -3.04 -10.69
N TRP A 124 -6.93 -1.92 -10.58
CA TRP A 124 -7.12 -0.98 -9.49
C TRP A 124 -8.54 -0.41 -9.41
N THR A 125 -9.14 -0.01 -10.53
CA THR A 125 -10.52 0.50 -10.54
C THR A 125 -11.57 -0.57 -10.23
N LEU A 126 -11.24 -1.84 -10.48
CA LEU A 126 -12.10 -2.99 -10.17
C LEU A 126 -11.90 -3.53 -8.74
N ARG A 127 -10.92 -3.04 -7.98
CA ARG A 127 -10.63 -3.54 -6.63
C ARG A 127 -11.81 -3.38 -5.67
N LYS A 128 -12.64 -2.36 -5.89
CA LYS A 128 -13.87 -2.07 -5.17
C LYS A 128 -14.80 -1.21 -6.03
N ILE A 129 -15.88 -1.78 -6.54
CA ILE A 129 -16.79 -1.07 -7.45
C ILE A 129 -18.23 -1.54 -7.23
N THR A 130 -19.19 -0.61 -7.24
CA THR A 130 -20.62 -0.97 -7.19
C THR A 130 -21.07 -1.47 -8.57
N GLU A 131 -22.07 -2.35 -8.60
CA GLU A 131 -22.63 -2.91 -9.86
C GLU A 131 -22.99 -1.81 -10.86
N ARG A 132 -23.70 -0.78 -10.39
CA ARG A 132 -24.07 0.39 -11.20
C ARG A 132 -22.85 1.10 -11.78
N TYR A 133 -21.83 1.34 -10.95
CA TYR A 133 -20.65 2.06 -11.41
C TYR A 133 -19.76 1.21 -12.32
N LEU A 134 -19.77 -0.13 -12.16
CA LEU A 134 -19.12 -1.05 -13.09
C LEU A 134 -19.74 -0.94 -14.49
N ILE A 135 -21.07 -0.95 -14.58
CA ILE A 135 -21.80 -0.81 -15.85
C ILE A 135 -21.51 0.54 -16.51
N VAL A 136 -21.47 1.62 -15.73
CA VAL A 136 -21.23 2.97 -16.27
C VAL A 136 -19.77 3.21 -16.64
N ALA A 137 -18.82 2.82 -15.78
CA ALA A 137 -17.42 3.11 -15.98
C ALA A 137 -16.75 2.14 -16.98
N HIS A 138 -17.29 0.92 -17.11
CA HIS A 138 -16.76 -0.12 -17.98
C HIS A 138 -17.89 -0.86 -18.72
N PRO A 139 -18.65 -0.17 -19.60
CA PRO A 139 -19.82 -0.76 -20.26
C PRO A 139 -19.49 -1.99 -21.12
N ASP A 140 -18.28 -2.04 -21.68
CA ASP A 140 -17.83 -3.10 -22.59
C ASP A 140 -16.91 -4.12 -21.90
N ILE A 141 -16.87 -4.17 -20.56
CA ILE A 141 -16.00 -5.11 -19.86
C ILE A 141 -16.49 -6.55 -20.05
N SER A 142 -15.60 -7.41 -20.57
CA SER A 142 -15.95 -8.80 -20.81
C SER A 142 -16.00 -9.60 -19.51
N ALA A 143 -16.93 -10.57 -19.45
CA ALA A 143 -17.03 -11.50 -18.35
C ALA A 143 -15.75 -12.35 -18.20
N GLU A 144 -15.08 -12.65 -19.32
CA GLU A 144 -13.80 -13.34 -19.35
C GLU A 144 -12.72 -12.54 -18.63
N LEU A 145 -12.69 -11.22 -18.79
CA LEU A 145 -11.71 -10.36 -18.12
C LEU A 145 -11.98 -10.25 -16.62
N LEU A 146 -13.24 -10.11 -16.21
CA LEU A 146 -13.62 -10.15 -14.79
C LEU A 146 -13.23 -11.49 -14.16
N LYS A 147 -13.50 -12.60 -14.85
CA LYS A 147 -13.11 -13.95 -14.43
C LYS A 147 -11.59 -14.13 -14.41
N PHE A 148 -10.87 -13.56 -15.37
CA PHE A 148 -9.41 -13.60 -15.42
C PHE A 148 -8.79 -12.88 -14.22
N LEU A 149 -9.28 -11.69 -13.89
CA LEU A 149 -8.85 -10.92 -12.72
C LEU A 149 -9.38 -11.47 -11.39
N GLU A 150 -10.32 -12.42 -11.46
CA GLU A 150 -11.00 -13.03 -10.32
C GLU A 150 -11.77 -11.99 -9.49
N VAL A 151 -12.50 -11.12 -10.20
CA VAL A 151 -13.49 -10.21 -9.61
C VAL A 151 -14.71 -11.02 -9.17
N GLU A 152 -15.14 -10.83 -7.92
CA GLU A 152 -16.32 -11.49 -7.36
C GLU A 152 -17.24 -10.49 -6.66
N VAL A 153 -18.46 -10.93 -6.34
CA VAL A 153 -19.38 -10.18 -5.48
C VAL A 153 -18.89 -10.29 -4.04
N LEU A 154 -18.45 -9.17 -3.47
CA LEU A 154 -17.97 -9.10 -2.08
C LEU A 154 -19.12 -8.89 -1.10
N ARG A 155 -20.16 -8.17 -1.51
CA ARG A 155 -21.35 -7.91 -0.71
C ARG A 155 -22.56 -7.67 -1.61
N ASP A 156 -23.67 -8.31 -1.27
CA ASP A 156 -24.98 -8.05 -1.85
C ASP A 156 -25.87 -7.37 -0.80
N PHE A 157 -26.45 -6.23 -1.14
CA PHE A 157 -27.35 -5.47 -0.26
C PHE A 157 -28.84 -5.71 -0.56
N GLY A 158 -29.17 -6.76 -1.32
CA GLY A 158 -30.53 -7.24 -1.56
C GLY A 158 -31.38 -6.35 -2.47
N LYS A 159 -30.81 -5.27 -3.00
CA LYS A 159 -31.45 -4.33 -3.93
C LYS A 159 -30.73 -4.34 -5.27
N GLU A 160 -31.49 -4.38 -6.35
CA GLU A 160 -30.96 -4.36 -7.71
C GLU A 160 -30.02 -3.16 -7.94
N GLY A 161 -28.83 -3.42 -8.49
CA GLY A 161 -27.79 -2.42 -8.70
C GLY A 161 -26.90 -2.14 -7.49
N TYR A 162 -27.14 -2.79 -6.34
CA TYR A 162 -26.38 -2.58 -5.10
C TYR A 162 -25.63 -3.83 -4.66
N LYS A 163 -24.94 -4.47 -5.60
CA LYS A 163 -23.83 -5.37 -5.30
C LYS A 163 -22.52 -4.59 -5.32
N VAL A 164 -21.60 -4.97 -4.45
CA VAL A 164 -20.22 -4.47 -4.47
C VAL A 164 -19.31 -5.58 -4.96
N TYR A 165 -18.64 -5.33 -6.08
CA TYR A 165 -17.67 -6.21 -6.69
C TYR A 165 -16.25 -5.83 -6.25
N GLY A 166 -15.34 -6.80 -6.28
CA GLY A 166 -13.93 -6.55 -6.08
C GLY A 166 -13.12 -7.82 -5.90
N TYR A 167 -11.94 -7.68 -5.30
CA TYR A 167 -11.06 -8.81 -5.02
C TYR A 167 -11.18 -9.23 -3.55
N ARG A 168 -11.44 -10.51 -3.33
CA ARG A 168 -11.64 -11.09 -1.98
C ARG A 168 -10.44 -10.96 -1.05
N ASP A 169 -9.27 -10.73 -1.62
CA ASP A 169 -7.98 -10.64 -0.94
C ASP A 169 -7.42 -9.21 -0.94
N PHE A 170 -8.22 -8.21 -1.34
CA PHE A 170 -7.83 -6.81 -1.33
C PHE A 170 -8.94 -5.93 -0.72
N PHE A 171 -8.69 -5.45 0.50
CA PHE A 171 -9.56 -4.52 1.22
C PHE A 171 -11.05 -4.95 1.31
N SER A 172 -11.33 -6.25 1.28
CA SER A 172 -12.66 -6.87 1.35
C SER A 172 -13.11 -7.10 2.79
N GLN A 173 -12.19 -7.51 3.66
CA GLN A 173 -12.43 -7.85 5.05
C GLN A 173 -11.42 -7.15 5.92
N TYR A 174 -11.87 -6.69 7.08
CA TYR A 174 -10.99 -6.06 8.06
C TYR A 174 -10.90 -6.86 9.35
N TYR A 175 -9.77 -6.69 10.01
CA TYR A 175 -9.52 -7.17 11.35
C TYR A 175 -9.18 -5.96 12.23
N TYR A 176 -9.79 -5.93 13.41
CA TYR A 176 -9.52 -4.92 14.43
C TYR A 176 -9.03 -5.61 15.71
N ASP A 177 -7.79 -5.30 16.09
CA ASP A 177 -7.22 -5.67 17.37
C ASP A 177 -7.33 -4.48 18.32
N GLU A 178 -8.33 -4.52 19.19
CA GLU A 178 -8.58 -3.48 20.18
C GLU A 178 -7.45 -3.34 21.20
N ARG A 179 -6.76 -4.44 21.55
CA ARG A 179 -5.71 -4.41 22.59
C ARG A 179 -4.47 -3.68 22.09
N ASN A 180 -4.14 -3.86 20.82
CA ASN A 180 -2.96 -3.25 20.21
C ASN A 180 -3.30 -2.03 19.34
N LEU A 181 -4.58 -1.67 19.26
CA LEU A 181 -5.09 -0.54 18.47
C LEU A 181 -4.68 -0.66 17.00
N ARG A 182 -4.84 -1.86 16.43
CA ARG A 182 -4.40 -2.18 15.07
C ARG A 182 -5.59 -2.50 14.19
N ILE A 183 -5.63 -1.86 13.02
CA ILE A 183 -6.63 -2.12 12.00
C ILE A 183 -5.91 -2.48 10.72
N CYS A 184 -6.30 -3.62 10.14
CA CYS A 184 -5.86 -3.99 8.81
C CYS A 184 -7.02 -4.52 7.98
N ALA A 185 -6.98 -4.28 6.68
CA ALA A 185 -7.90 -4.86 5.71
C ALA A 185 -7.13 -5.82 4.79
N ASN A 186 -7.46 -7.11 4.86
CA ASN A 186 -6.70 -8.22 4.23
C ASN A 186 -5.17 -8.14 4.46
N GLY A 187 -4.76 -7.65 5.64
CA GLY A 187 -3.35 -7.49 6.00
C GLY A 187 -2.70 -6.18 5.57
N VAL A 188 -3.40 -5.30 4.87
CA VAL A 188 -2.96 -3.93 4.57
C VAL A 188 -3.32 -3.05 5.77
N PRO A 189 -2.36 -2.36 6.41
CA PRO A 189 -2.66 -1.47 7.53
C PRO A 189 -3.51 -0.29 7.06
N CYS A 190 -4.58 0.02 7.80
CA CYS A 190 -5.50 1.11 7.45
C CYS A 190 -5.07 2.49 8.00
N GLY A 191 -3.79 2.66 8.34
CA GLY A 191 -3.24 3.92 8.85
C GLY A 191 -1.73 4.04 8.64
N TYR A 192 -1.28 5.25 8.28
CA TYR A 192 0.09 5.53 7.82
C TYR A 192 1.19 5.16 8.82
N TYR A 193 0.97 5.45 10.11
CA TYR A 193 1.96 5.16 11.17
C TYR A 193 2.29 3.68 11.35
N TYR A 194 1.44 2.78 10.85
CA TYR A 194 1.55 1.35 11.08
C TYR A 194 2.18 0.58 9.92
N ALA A 195 2.27 1.17 8.72
CA ALA A 195 2.91 0.57 7.54
C ALA A 195 4.39 0.21 7.77
N LYS A 196 5.06 0.91 8.69
CA LYS A 196 6.49 0.71 9.01
C LYS A 196 6.77 -0.49 9.92
N ASN A 197 5.74 -1.17 10.44
CA ASN A 197 5.92 -2.28 11.36
C ASN A 197 5.92 -3.65 10.65
N SER A 198 6.98 -4.43 10.87
CA SER A 198 7.18 -5.79 10.35
C SER A 198 6.06 -6.78 10.71
N TRP A 199 5.27 -6.48 11.74
CA TRP A 199 4.07 -7.25 12.10
C TRP A 199 3.05 -7.26 10.97
N TYR A 200 2.80 -6.13 10.30
CA TYR A 200 1.88 -6.09 9.17
C TYR A 200 2.43 -6.85 7.98
N ALA A 201 3.75 -6.83 7.72
CA ALA A 201 4.36 -7.65 6.67
C ALA A 201 4.11 -9.16 6.87
N LYS A 202 4.05 -9.64 8.12
CA LYS A 202 3.68 -11.02 8.47
C LYS A 202 2.19 -11.31 8.20
N HIS A 203 1.34 -10.30 8.35
CA HIS A 203 -0.11 -10.39 8.16
C HIS A 203 -0.62 -9.89 6.82
N TYR A 204 0.23 -9.32 5.95
CA TYR A 204 -0.06 -9.09 4.53
C TYR A 204 -0.49 -10.44 3.98
N GLY A 205 -1.81 -10.64 3.87
CA GLY A 205 -2.37 -11.91 3.39
C GLY A 205 -1.72 -12.21 2.05
N LYS A 206 -1.37 -13.46 1.76
CA LYS A 206 -0.87 -13.74 0.41
C LYS A 206 -2.01 -13.42 -0.56
N PRO A 207 -1.79 -12.63 -1.62
CA PRO A 207 -2.82 -12.50 -2.62
C PRO A 207 -3.19 -13.88 -3.15
N THR A 208 -4.48 -14.08 -3.38
CA THR A 208 -5.09 -15.28 -3.93
C THR A 208 -5.75 -15.02 -5.27
N THR A 209 -5.91 -13.76 -5.69
CA THR A 209 -6.42 -13.35 -7.01
C THR A 209 -5.33 -12.67 -7.83
N ILE A 210 -5.44 -12.69 -9.17
CA ILE A 210 -4.55 -11.86 -10.02
C ILE A 210 -4.78 -10.37 -9.75
N GLY A 211 -6.04 -9.92 -9.74
CA GLY A 211 -6.33 -8.50 -9.58
C GLY A 211 -5.89 -7.93 -8.22
N GLY A 212 -6.11 -8.68 -7.14
CA GLY A 212 -5.60 -8.33 -5.81
C GLY A 212 -4.08 -8.34 -5.72
N ALA A 213 -3.41 -9.26 -6.43
CA ALA A 213 -1.95 -9.24 -6.56
C ALA A 213 -1.45 -7.96 -7.28
N LEU A 214 -2.06 -7.56 -8.39
CA LEU A 214 -1.71 -6.34 -9.11
C LEU A 214 -1.90 -5.08 -8.26
N CYS A 215 -3.01 -5.01 -7.51
CA CYS A 215 -3.23 -3.91 -6.56
C CYS A 215 -2.14 -3.85 -5.49
N ARG A 216 -1.74 -5.01 -4.94
CA ARG A 216 -0.66 -5.10 -3.95
C ARG A 216 0.72 -4.76 -4.51
N LEU A 217 0.99 -5.06 -5.78
CA LEU A 217 2.24 -4.61 -6.43
C LEU A 217 2.29 -3.09 -6.50
N THR A 218 1.18 -2.45 -6.87
CA THR A 218 1.08 -0.98 -6.90
C THR A 218 1.33 -0.40 -5.50
N GLU A 219 0.69 -0.94 -4.47
CA GLU A 219 0.89 -0.51 -3.08
C GLU A 219 2.33 -0.67 -2.60
N ALA A 220 2.95 -1.81 -2.90
CA ALA A 220 4.33 -2.07 -2.52
C ALA A 220 5.29 -1.07 -3.20
N ALA A 221 5.05 -0.75 -4.48
CA ALA A 221 5.81 0.23 -5.23
C ALA A 221 5.65 1.64 -4.63
N PHE A 222 4.40 2.08 -4.42
CA PHE A 222 4.07 3.38 -3.82
C PHE A 222 4.70 3.55 -2.45
N THR A 223 4.51 2.58 -1.56
CA THR A 223 5.07 2.59 -0.20
C THR A 223 6.58 2.74 -0.25
N TYR A 224 7.27 1.94 -1.07
CA TYR A 224 8.72 1.96 -1.15
C TYR A 224 9.25 3.28 -1.71
N ILE A 225 8.68 3.78 -2.81
CA ILE A 225 9.10 5.04 -3.43
C ILE A 225 8.93 6.20 -2.45
N LYS A 226 7.81 6.25 -1.73
CA LYS A 226 7.52 7.28 -0.73
C LYS A 226 8.47 7.22 0.47
N ASP A 227 8.67 6.03 1.05
CA ASP A 227 9.46 5.87 2.29
C ASP A 227 10.98 5.95 2.07
N ASP A 228 11.47 5.59 0.89
CA ASP A 228 12.90 5.56 0.54
C ASP A 228 13.30 6.64 -0.48
N ARG A 229 12.43 7.63 -0.72
CA ARG A 229 12.65 8.69 -1.72
C ARG A 229 14.04 9.33 -1.64
N SER A 230 14.51 9.70 -0.45
CA SER A 230 15.82 10.34 -0.29
C SER A 230 17.00 9.43 -0.67
N MET A 231 16.89 8.14 -0.39
CA MET A 231 17.88 7.15 -0.83
C MET A 231 17.80 6.96 -2.35
N LEU A 232 16.59 6.84 -2.88
CA LEU A 232 16.36 6.65 -4.31
C LEU A 232 16.84 7.85 -5.12
N ASP A 233 16.52 9.08 -4.72
CA ASP A 233 16.95 10.32 -5.39
C ASP A 233 18.47 10.47 -5.45
N ARG A 234 19.19 9.90 -4.47
CA ARG A 234 20.66 9.87 -4.45
C ARG A 234 21.24 8.99 -5.55
N TRP A 235 20.63 7.83 -5.81
CA TRP A 235 21.19 6.80 -6.69
C TRP A 235 20.52 6.74 -8.07
N PHE A 236 19.28 7.23 -8.17
CA PHE A 236 18.44 7.18 -9.35
C PHE A 236 17.82 8.55 -9.57
N ARG A 237 18.16 9.20 -10.69
CA ARG A 237 17.61 10.53 -11.00
C ARG A 237 16.14 10.43 -11.39
N GLY A 238 15.34 11.39 -10.93
CA GLY A 238 13.96 11.57 -11.40
C GLY A 238 12.95 10.60 -10.78
N VAL A 239 13.25 10.04 -9.61
CA VAL A 239 12.25 9.26 -8.87
C VAL A 239 11.20 10.22 -8.32
N GLN A 240 9.98 10.08 -8.82
CA GLN A 240 8.84 10.90 -8.39
C GLN A 240 7.96 10.11 -7.44
N ASP A 241 7.28 10.81 -6.55
CA ASP A 241 6.24 10.22 -5.70
C ASP A 241 5.01 9.87 -6.56
N GLU A 242 5.00 8.65 -7.08
CA GLU A 242 3.95 8.16 -7.97
C GLU A 242 2.58 8.07 -7.26
N GLU A 243 2.56 7.81 -5.94
CA GLU A 243 1.31 7.80 -5.18
C GLU A 243 0.73 9.21 -5.09
N HIS A 244 1.54 10.19 -4.70
CA HIS A 244 1.10 11.58 -4.58
C HIS A 244 0.56 12.11 -5.90
N ARG A 245 1.28 11.89 -7.02
CA ARG A 245 0.84 12.29 -8.36
C ARG A 245 -0.47 11.61 -8.79
N TYR A 246 -0.68 10.34 -8.38
CA TYR A 246 -1.93 9.66 -8.64
C TYR A 246 -3.07 10.33 -7.88
N ILE A 247 -2.90 10.55 -6.58
CA ILE A 247 -3.91 11.17 -5.71
C ILE A 247 -4.24 12.58 -6.21
N GLU A 248 -3.26 13.39 -6.61
CA GLU A 248 -3.51 14.72 -7.20
C GLU A 248 -4.44 14.64 -8.42
N ARG A 249 -4.15 13.75 -9.38
CA ARG A 249 -4.99 13.56 -10.57
C ARG A 249 -6.39 13.04 -10.24
N VAL A 250 -6.51 12.15 -9.25
CA VAL A 250 -7.80 11.65 -8.77
C VAL A 250 -8.62 12.80 -8.20
N LEU A 251 -8.02 13.63 -7.35
CA LEU A 251 -8.69 14.79 -6.77
C LEU A 251 -9.12 15.80 -7.83
N GLU A 252 -8.27 16.10 -8.81
CA GLU A 252 -8.63 16.96 -9.95
C GLU A 252 -9.79 16.38 -10.77
N SER A 253 -9.80 15.07 -10.98
CA SER A 253 -10.85 14.38 -11.75
C SER A 253 -12.19 14.41 -11.01
N LEU A 254 -12.17 14.17 -9.70
CA LEU A 254 -13.34 14.27 -8.83
C LEU A 254 -13.88 15.71 -8.79
N GLU A 255 -13.00 16.71 -8.70
CA GLU A 255 -13.40 18.12 -8.72
C GLU A 255 -14.05 18.51 -10.06
N LYS A 256 -13.47 18.08 -11.20
CA LYS A 256 -14.02 18.35 -12.54
C LYS A 256 -15.41 17.74 -12.76
N MET A 257 -15.71 16.62 -12.13
CA MET A 257 -17.05 16.01 -12.19
C MET A 257 -18.03 16.57 -11.16
N GLY A 258 -17.64 17.60 -10.39
CA GLY A 258 -18.46 18.18 -9.33
C GLY A 258 -18.69 17.24 -8.14
N TRP A 259 -17.82 16.24 -7.97
CA TRP A 259 -17.88 15.38 -6.78
C TRP A 259 -17.36 16.15 -5.58
N GLU A 260 -18.16 16.18 -4.53
CA GLU A 260 -17.75 16.71 -3.24
C GLU A 260 -17.70 15.61 -2.19
N GLU A 261 -16.66 15.63 -1.36
CA GLU A 261 -16.61 14.73 -0.21
C GLU A 261 -17.83 14.96 0.68
N PRO A 262 -18.61 13.92 1.03
CA PRO A 262 -19.85 14.11 1.77
C PRO A 262 -19.58 14.65 3.17
N GLU A 263 -20.40 15.56 3.66
CA GLU A 263 -20.22 16.19 4.98
C GLU A 263 -20.12 15.17 6.13
N TYR A 264 -20.93 14.11 6.08
CA TYR A 264 -20.88 13.02 7.07
C TYR A 264 -19.56 12.22 7.03
N VAL A 265 -18.80 12.34 5.94
CA VAL A 265 -17.40 11.93 5.86
C VAL A 265 -16.54 13.06 6.44
N LYS A 266 -16.60 14.29 5.89
CA LYS A 266 -15.79 15.47 6.26
C LYS A 266 -15.69 15.76 7.76
N ASP A 267 -16.78 15.70 8.52
CA ASP A 267 -16.84 16.15 9.94
C ASP A 267 -15.82 15.49 10.89
N ILE A 268 -15.10 14.47 10.42
CA ILE A 268 -14.31 13.54 11.25
C ILE A 268 -12.96 13.17 10.59
N TYR A 269 -12.78 13.42 9.28
CA TYR A 269 -11.50 13.27 8.58
C TYR A 269 -10.86 14.64 8.41
N ALA A 270 -9.53 14.75 8.36
CA ALA A 270 -8.90 16.00 7.90
C ALA A 270 -9.41 16.34 6.51
N TYR A 271 -9.54 17.62 6.15
CA TYR A 271 -10.08 17.97 4.83
C TYR A 271 -9.17 17.42 3.73
N ILE A 272 -9.73 17.04 2.57
CA ILE A 272 -8.93 16.68 1.39
C ILE A 272 -7.91 17.77 1.04
N LYS A 273 -8.22 19.04 1.34
CA LYS A 273 -7.31 20.17 1.19
C LYS A 273 -6.09 20.10 2.10
N ASP A 274 -6.17 19.41 3.23
CA ASP A 274 -5.06 19.23 4.18
C ASP A 274 -4.15 18.07 3.75
N LEU A 275 -4.70 17.06 3.05
CA LEU A 275 -3.90 16.03 2.35
C LEU A 275 -2.97 16.66 1.31
N LYS A 276 -3.48 17.61 0.51
CA LYS A 276 -2.68 18.33 -0.49
C LYS A 276 -1.48 19.09 0.12
N LYS A 277 -1.54 19.40 1.42
CA LYS A 277 -0.48 20.12 2.14
C LYS A 277 0.46 19.18 2.92
N GLY A 278 0.28 17.86 2.83
CA GLY A 278 1.05 16.88 3.61
C GLY A 278 0.91 17.03 5.13
N SER A 279 -0.17 17.69 5.58
CA SER A 279 -0.31 18.20 6.96
C SER A 279 -1.08 17.26 7.89
N LEU A 280 -1.02 15.95 7.66
CA LEU A 280 -1.67 14.98 8.54
C LEU A 280 -0.76 14.62 9.72
N GLY A 281 -0.76 15.50 10.73
CA GLY A 281 -0.31 15.15 12.07
C GLY A 281 -1.33 14.29 12.82
N SER A 282 -0.90 13.65 13.91
CA SER A 282 -1.70 12.82 14.84
C SER A 282 -2.90 13.54 15.51
N SER A 283 -3.23 14.76 15.11
CA SER A 283 -4.23 15.65 15.71
C SER A 283 -5.43 15.93 14.80
N TYR A 284 -5.41 15.50 13.53
CA TYR A 284 -6.36 15.99 12.49
C TYR A 284 -7.47 14.99 12.09
N GLY A 285 -7.64 13.89 12.82
CA GLY A 285 -8.74 12.93 12.61
C GLY A 285 -8.27 11.53 12.23
N SER A 286 -9.19 10.57 12.29
CA SER A 286 -8.90 9.17 11.98
C SER A 286 -9.07 8.89 10.48
N PRO A 287 -8.11 8.19 9.82
CA PRO A 287 -8.26 7.78 8.42
C PRO A 287 -9.27 6.64 8.21
N PHE A 288 -10.03 6.27 9.24
CA PHE A 288 -11.04 5.23 9.12
C PHE A 288 -12.26 5.47 10.00
N LYS A 289 -13.39 4.88 9.59
CA LYS A 289 -14.64 4.82 10.36
C LYS A 289 -15.26 3.44 10.25
N PHE A 290 -15.82 2.98 11.35
CA PHE A 290 -16.66 1.78 11.41
C PHE A 290 -18.12 2.22 11.37
N LEU A 291 -18.73 2.21 10.19
CA LEU A 291 -20.14 2.53 10.00
C LEU A 291 -20.99 1.35 10.43
N ILE A 292 -21.94 1.56 11.34
CA ILE A 292 -22.84 0.51 11.82
C ILE A 292 -24.09 0.55 10.95
N VAL A 293 -24.28 -0.48 10.11
CA VAL A 293 -25.44 -0.61 9.23
C VAL A 293 -26.50 -1.43 9.96
N GLU A 294 -27.66 -0.80 10.23
CA GLU A 294 -28.82 -1.49 10.80
C GLU A 294 -29.45 -2.42 9.74
N GLU A 295 -30.28 -3.38 10.17
CA GLU A 295 -30.97 -4.32 9.25
C GLU A 295 -31.80 -3.61 8.17
N SER A 296 -32.31 -2.41 8.49
CA SER A 296 -33.04 -1.54 7.55
C SER A 296 -32.15 -0.89 6.48
N GLY A 297 -30.83 -1.08 6.53
CA GLY A 297 -29.86 -0.36 5.70
C GLY A 297 -29.57 1.07 6.19
N VAL A 298 -30.19 1.50 7.30
CA VAL A 298 -29.94 2.82 7.88
C VAL A 298 -28.65 2.81 8.71
N ILE A 299 -27.87 3.87 8.57
CA ILE A 299 -26.65 4.13 9.33
C ILE A 299 -26.93 5.35 10.21
N ARG A 300 -26.98 5.12 11.52
CA ARG A 300 -27.19 6.18 12.54
C ARG A 300 -25.97 6.45 13.38
N ARG A 301 -25.04 5.49 13.41
CA ARG A 301 -23.90 5.45 14.31
C ARG A 301 -22.64 5.04 13.57
N CYS A 302 -21.52 5.55 14.04
CA CYS A 302 -20.20 5.04 13.68
C CYS A 302 -19.37 4.82 14.93
N LYS A 303 -18.34 3.98 14.82
CA LYS A 303 -17.20 4.00 15.72
C LYS A 303 -16.01 4.63 14.99
N GLN A 304 -15.22 5.44 15.69
CA GLN A 304 -14.06 6.10 15.11
C GLN A 304 -12.95 6.23 16.14
N TRP A 305 -11.72 6.30 15.66
CA TRP A 305 -10.59 6.62 16.53
C TRP A 305 -10.59 8.10 16.88
N ILE A 306 -10.44 8.41 18.15
CA ILE A 306 -10.27 9.77 18.67
C ILE A 306 -8.89 9.87 19.28
N TYR A 307 -8.14 10.87 18.82
CA TYR A 307 -6.86 11.21 19.42
C TYR A 307 -7.10 12.07 20.66
N GLY A 308 -6.74 11.53 21.82
CA GLY A 308 -6.70 12.26 23.08
C GLY A 308 -5.45 13.13 23.19
N ARG A 309 -5.25 13.74 24.36
CA ARG A 309 -4.01 14.49 24.66
C ARG A 309 -2.77 13.60 24.70
N SER A 310 -2.97 12.30 24.96
CA SER A 310 -1.95 11.27 24.90
C SER A 310 -2.48 10.02 24.18
N TYR A 311 -1.59 9.10 23.81
CA TYR A 311 -1.98 7.79 23.26
C TYR A 311 -2.80 6.96 24.26
N ALA A 312 -2.55 7.10 25.56
CA ALA A 312 -3.31 6.41 26.60
C ALA A 312 -4.76 6.94 26.70
N ASP A 313 -4.97 8.20 26.33
CA ASP A 313 -6.29 8.84 26.26
C ASP A 313 -6.95 8.73 24.87
N SER A 314 -6.27 8.09 23.92
CA SER A 314 -6.79 7.89 22.58
C SER A 314 -7.53 6.55 22.52
N GLY A 315 -8.64 6.50 21.79
CA GLY A 315 -9.47 5.30 21.77
C GLY A 315 -10.55 5.34 20.70
N ILE A 316 -11.31 4.25 20.63
CA ILE A 316 -12.50 4.21 19.77
C ILE A 316 -13.69 4.76 20.52
N GLU A 317 -14.31 5.80 19.96
CA GLU A 317 -15.58 6.34 20.43
C GLU A 317 -16.70 6.00 19.46
N GLN A 318 -17.89 5.73 20.01
CA GLN A 318 -19.11 5.63 19.21
C GLN A 318 -19.77 7.01 19.11
N ARG A 319 -20.04 7.45 17.88
CA ARG A 319 -20.73 8.71 17.60
C ARG A 319 -22.04 8.49 16.87
N LYS A 320 -22.98 9.40 17.08
CA LYS A 320 -24.24 9.49 16.32
C LYS A 320 -24.08 10.52 15.22
N PHE A 321 -24.59 10.22 14.03
CA PHE A 321 -24.68 11.21 12.97
C PHE A 321 -25.81 12.21 13.27
N SER A 322 -25.62 13.47 12.87
CA SER A 322 -26.65 14.52 12.93
C SER A 322 -27.85 14.22 12.01
N ARG A 323 -27.62 13.43 10.96
CA ARG A 323 -28.63 12.94 10.01
C ARG A 323 -28.51 11.45 9.80
N TYR A 324 -29.61 10.80 9.46
CA TYR A 324 -29.60 9.40 9.05
C TYR A 324 -29.07 9.25 7.63
N LEU A 325 -28.24 8.23 7.43
CA LEU A 325 -27.74 7.86 6.11
C LEU A 325 -28.34 6.52 5.71
N ASN A 326 -28.65 6.34 4.44
CA ASN A 326 -28.95 5.02 3.90
C ASN A 326 -27.68 4.47 3.23
N ILE A 327 -27.40 3.18 3.44
CA ILE A 327 -26.28 2.47 2.80
C ILE A 327 -26.26 2.65 1.28
N TYR A 328 -27.43 2.66 0.63
CA TYR A 328 -27.54 2.86 -0.81
C TYR A 328 -27.04 4.25 -1.22
N SER A 329 -27.51 5.30 -0.54
CA SER A 329 -27.05 6.67 -0.79
C SER A 329 -25.57 6.85 -0.49
N LEU A 330 -25.05 6.17 0.54
CA LEU A 330 -23.62 6.18 0.85
C LEU A 330 -22.80 5.56 -0.29
N LEU A 331 -23.21 4.40 -0.80
CA LEU A 331 -22.54 3.74 -1.92
C LEU A 331 -22.60 4.58 -3.19
N ASP A 332 -23.76 5.15 -3.52
CA ASP A 332 -23.91 6.00 -4.71
C ASP A 332 -23.00 7.23 -4.62
N THR A 333 -22.95 7.88 -3.45
CA THR A 333 -22.14 9.09 -3.25
C THR A 333 -20.64 8.80 -3.22
N LEU A 334 -20.21 7.66 -2.65
CA LEU A 334 -18.79 7.31 -2.56
C LEU A 334 -18.26 6.58 -3.79
N SER A 335 -19.12 6.04 -4.67
CA SER A 335 -18.71 5.22 -5.82
C SER A 335 -17.62 5.86 -6.70
N PRO A 336 -17.69 7.15 -7.09
CA PRO A 336 -16.63 7.77 -7.88
C PRO A 336 -15.27 7.75 -7.19
N ALA A 337 -15.23 8.07 -5.89
CA ALA A 337 -14.00 8.11 -5.12
C ALA A 337 -13.49 6.71 -4.74
N MET A 338 -14.41 5.74 -4.56
CA MET A 338 -14.07 4.33 -4.41
C MET A 338 -13.46 3.75 -5.68
N PHE A 339 -14.08 4.01 -6.83
CA PHE A 339 -13.56 3.61 -8.15
C PHE A 339 -12.12 4.11 -8.34
N LEU A 340 -11.86 5.38 -8.01
CA LEU A 340 -10.57 6.03 -8.21
C LEU A 340 -9.52 5.79 -7.11
N GLY A 341 -9.71 4.90 -6.15
CA GLY A 341 -8.62 4.68 -5.18
C GLY A 341 -8.62 5.60 -3.98
N LEU A 342 -9.50 6.59 -3.87
CA LEU A 342 -9.41 7.57 -2.78
C LEU A 342 -10.04 7.05 -1.48
N PHE A 343 -11.13 6.30 -1.60
CA PHE A 343 -11.77 5.60 -0.50
C PHE A 343 -11.78 4.10 -0.76
N ASP A 344 -11.61 3.31 0.29
CA ASP A 344 -11.86 1.88 0.26
C ASP A 344 -12.92 1.53 1.32
N VAL A 345 -13.69 0.48 1.05
CA VAL A 345 -14.63 -0.10 2.01
C VAL A 345 -14.33 -1.57 2.22
N ALA A 346 -14.22 -1.96 3.49
CA ALA A 346 -14.11 -3.34 3.93
C ALA A 346 -15.32 -3.73 4.77
N PHE A 347 -15.78 -4.96 4.61
CA PHE A 347 -16.99 -5.46 5.26
C PHE A 347 -16.61 -6.30 6.48
N GLY A 348 -17.24 -6.02 7.61
CA GLY A 348 -17.13 -6.79 8.86
C GLY A 348 -18.28 -7.77 9.00
N GLU A 349 -18.14 -8.72 9.92
CA GLU A 349 -19.15 -9.76 10.19
C GLU A 349 -20.41 -9.17 10.86
N ASP A 350 -20.24 -8.15 11.72
CA ASP A 350 -21.32 -7.56 12.54
C ASP A 350 -22.08 -6.42 11.83
N SER A 351 -22.40 -6.56 10.55
CA SER A 351 -23.03 -5.50 9.72
C SER A 351 -22.30 -4.14 9.79
N THR A 352 -21.00 -4.18 10.07
CA THR A 352 -20.14 -3.00 10.16
C THR A 352 -19.38 -2.83 8.87
N ILE A 353 -19.29 -1.60 8.38
CA ILE A 353 -18.48 -1.26 7.22
C ILE A 353 -17.32 -0.39 7.69
N LEU A 354 -16.10 -0.88 7.48
CA LEU A 354 -14.91 -0.07 7.63
C LEU A 354 -14.75 0.78 6.36
N LEU A 355 -15.01 2.07 6.48
CA LEU A 355 -14.66 3.08 5.48
C LEU A 355 -13.25 3.58 5.78
N VAL A 356 -12.36 3.53 4.79
CA VAL A 356 -10.99 4.01 4.90
C VAL A 356 -10.73 5.05 3.83
N ARG A 357 -10.11 6.15 4.21
CA ARG A 357 -9.62 7.18 3.30
C ARG A 357 -8.13 6.98 3.10
N ARG A 358 -7.68 6.96 1.84
CA ARG A 358 -6.24 6.95 1.53
C ARG A 358 -5.64 8.33 1.72
N GLU A 359 -4.43 8.35 2.28
CA GLU A 359 -3.65 9.54 2.67
C GLU A 359 -2.44 9.80 1.76
#